data_AF-A0A8E1RIN3-F1
#
_entry.id   AF-A0A8E1RIN3-F1
#
_cell.length_a   1.000
_cell.length_b   1.000
_cell.length_c   1.000
_cell.angle_alpha   90.00
_cell.angle_beta   90.00
_cell.angle_gamma   90.00
#
_symmetry.space_group_name_H-M   'P 1'
#
loop_
_entity.id
_entity.type
_entity.pdbx_description
1 polymer ?
#
loop_
_entity_poly.entity_id
_entity_poly.type
_entity_poly.pdbx_seq_one_letter_code
_entity_poly.pdbx_strand_id
1 'polypeptide(L)'
;MKDKTISIRVSEQIADKAKRNLENAGITVSEYLRMALISAAENGVTDLLNSPEAMEAKYDTEHGKTKDIGTLEDYKKWSDSL
;
A
#
# COMPACT_ATOMS: atom_id res chain seq x y z
N MET A 1 21.98 -9.37 2.54
CA MET A 1 21.10 -9.05 3.70
C MET A 1 20.49 -10.35 4.20
N LYS A 2 20.28 -10.50 5.51
CA LYS A 2 19.60 -11.67 6.08
C LYS A 2 18.16 -11.29 6.42
N ASP A 3 17.21 -12.14 6.07
CA ASP A 3 15.81 -11.96 6.43
C ASP A 3 15.62 -12.10 7.95
N LYS A 4 14.67 -11.35 8.51
CA LYS A 4 14.30 -11.42 9.92
C LYS A 4 12.79 -11.43 10.06
N THR A 5 12.27 -12.38 10.83
CA THR A 5 10.85 -12.43 11.19
C THR A 5 10.58 -11.56 12.41
N ILE A 6 9.51 -10.76 12.34
CA ILE A 6 8.97 -10.00 13.47
C ILE A 6 7.57 -10.55 13.76
N SER A 7 7.35 -10.97 15.00
CA SER A 7 6.07 -11.50 15.47
C SER A 7 5.47 -10.57 16.51
N ILE A 8 4.23 -10.15 16.30
CA ILE A 8 3.51 -9.22 17.18
C ILE A 8 2.19 -9.88 17.58
N ARG A 9 1.81 -9.74 18.84
CA ARG A 9 0.49 -10.18 19.34
C ARG A 9 -0.52 -9.04 19.17
N VAL A 10 -1.65 -9.37 18.58
CA VAL A 10 -2.81 -8.48 18.43
C VAL A 10 -4.07 -9.26 18.82
N SER A 11 -5.16 -8.57 19.15
CA SER A 11 -6.43 -9.25 19.36
C SER A 11 -6.97 -9.80 18.04
N GLU A 12 -7.67 -10.94 18.11
CA GLU A 12 -8.28 -11.61 16.95
C GLU A 12 -9.21 -10.66 16.18
N GLN A 13 -10.06 -9.93 16.90
CA GLN A 13 -10.99 -8.96 16.30
C GLN A 13 -10.26 -7.88 15.48
N ILE A 14 -9.11 -7.39 15.96
CA ILE A 14 -8.32 -6.38 15.25
C ILE A 14 -7.63 -6.99 14.04
N ALA A 15 -7.08 -8.20 14.17
CA ALA A 15 -6.47 -8.93 13.05
C ALA A 15 -7.46 -9.14 11.90
N ASP A 16 -8.68 -9.60 12.22
CA ASP A 16 -9.71 -9.86 11.21
C ASP A 16 -10.20 -8.57 10.53
N LYS A 17 -10.39 -7.50 11.32
CA LYS A 17 -10.80 -6.20 10.77
C LYS A 17 -9.71 -5.61 9.88
N ALA A 18 -8.44 -5.68 10.29
CA ALA A 18 -7.31 -5.22 9.49
C ALA A 18 -7.21 -6.01 8.17
N LYS A 19 -7.31 -7.35 8.25
CA LYS A 19 -7.28 -8.22 7.08
C LYS A 19 -8.35 -7.82 6.05
N ARG A 20 -9.61 -7.71 6.46
CA ARG A 20 -10.72 -7.31 5.56
C ARG A 20 -10.50 -5.93 4.93
N ASN A 21 -10.08 -4.95 5.72
CA ASN A 21 -9.88 -3.59 5.22
C ASN A 21 -8.73 -3.51 4.22
N LEU A 22 -7.63 -4.23 4.47
CA LEU A 22 -6.47 -4.26 3.58
C LEU A 22 -6.76 -5.06 2.31
N GLU A 23 -7.51 -6.15 2.40
CA GLU A 23 -8.00 -6.91 1.23
C GLU A 23 -8.86 -6.05 0.30
N ASN A 24 -9.73 -5.20 0.85
CA ASN A 24 -10.49 -4.22 0.05
C ASN A 24 -9.59 -3.22 -0.69
N ALA A 25 -8.39 -2.97 -0.18
CA ALA A 25 -7.37 -2.13 -0.82
C ALA A 25 -6.37 -2.94 -1.67
N GLY A 26 -6.58 -4.26 -1.82
CA GLY A 26 -5.73 -5.13 -2.64
C GLY A 26 -4.35 -5.43 -2.04
N ILE A 27 -4.16 -5.24 -0.73
CA ILE A 27 -2.87 -5.50 -0.05
C ILE A 27 -3.03 -6.46 1.14
N THR A 28 -2.01 -7.26 1.42
CA THR A 28 -1.99 -8.17 2.57
C THR A 28 -1.49 -7.47 3.84
N VAL A 29 -1.81 -8.05 5.00
CA VAL A 29 -1.29 -7.60 6.30
C VAL A 29 0.26 -7.60 6.30
N SER A 30 0.88 -8.62 5.72
CA SER A 30 2.34 -8.72 5.64
C SER A 30 2.98 -7.61 4.79
N GLU A 31 2.34 -7.23 3.67
CA GLU A 31 2.85 -6.15 2.82
C GLU A 31 2.70 -4.81 3.51
N TYR A 32 1.54 -4.55 4.12
CA TYR A 32 1.31 -3.34 4.90
C TYR A 32 2.36 -3.15 6.00
N LEU A 33 2.63 -4.19 6.79
CA LEU A 33 3.64 -4.15 7.85
C LEU A 33 5.06 -3.97 7.30
N ARG A 34 5.38 -4.59 6.15
CA ARG A 34 6.68 -4.42 5.50
C ARG A 34 6.90 -2.98 5.06
N MET A 35 5.90 -2.37 4.41
CA MET A 35 5.96 -0.95 3.99
C MET A 35 6.08 -0.01 5.19
N ALA A 36 5.32 -0.25 6.25
CA ALA A 36 5.39 0.54 7.48
C ALA A 36 6.78 0.47 8.13
N LEU A 37 7.39 -0.71 8.18
CA LEU A 37 8.74 -0.89 8.73
C LEU A 37 9.82 -0.20 7.88
N ILE A 38 9.72 -0.27 6.55
CA ILE A 38 10.62 0.43 5.62
C ILE A 38 10.50 1.94 5.82
N SER A 39 9.28 2.47 5.81
CA SER A 39 9.00 3.89 6.02
C SER A 39 9.53 4.37 7.37
N ALA A 40 9.29 3.62 8.46
CA ALA A 40 9.81 3.97 9.78
C ALA A 40 11.34 3.96 9.85
N ALA A 41 12.00 3.07 9.11
CA ALA A 41 13.46 2.98 9.08
C ALA A 41 14.11 4.09 8.24
N GLU A 42 13.48 4.49 7.13
CA GLU A 42 14.04 5.46 6.19
C GLU A 42 13.64 6.90 6.54
N ASN A 43 12.39 7.11 6.96
CA ASN A 43 11.77 8.43 7.10
C ASN A 43 11.30 8.73 8.54
N GLY A 44 11.43 7.78 9.47
CA GLY A 44 10.91 7.89 10.84
C GLY A 44 9.41 7.58 10.95
N VAL A 45 8.85 7.61 12.16
CA VAL A 45 7.43 7.27 12.39
C VAL A 45 6.54 8.40 11.86
N THR A 46 6.02 8.21 10.65
CA THR A 46 5.04 9.11 10.02
C THR A 46 3.70 8.41 9.87
N ASP A 47 2.61 9.18 9.94
CA ASP A 47 1.26 8.69 9.66
C ASP A 47 1.15 8.37 8.16
N LEU A 48 1.17 7.09 7.80
CA LEU A 48 1.19 6.61 6.40
C LEU A 48 0.01 7.11 5.55
N LEU A 49 -1.14 7.40 6.17
CA LEU A 49 -2.32 7.90 5.46
C LEU A 49 -2.34 9.43 5.33
N ASN A 50 -1.54 10.12 6.14
CA ASN A 50 -1.42 11.59 6.15
C ASN A 50 0.01 12.05 5.84
N SER A 51 0.84 11.19 5.23
CA SER A 51 2.16 11.62 4.76
C SER A 51 1.98 12.72 3.71
N PRO A 52 2.95 13.63 3.54
CA PRO A 52 2.87 14.64 2.49
C PRO A 52 2.54 14.04 1.12
N GLU A 53 3.13 12.88 0.80
CA GLU A 53 2.93 12.16 -0.45
C GLU A 53 1.52 11.55 -0.55
N ALA A 54 1.00 10.98 0.54
CA ALA A 54 -0.37 10.45 0.57
C ALA A 54 -1.41 11.57 0.44
N MET A 55 -1.15 12.72 1.05
CA MET A 55 -1.99 13.92 0.95
C MET A 55 -1.90 14.55 -0.44
N GLU A 56 -0.73 14.55 -1.06
CA GLU A 56 -0.53 15.00 -2.45
C GLU A 56 -1.25 14.07 -3.43
N ALA A 57 -1.09 12.75 -3.31
CA ALA A 57 -1.79 11.78 -4.14
C ALA A 57 -3.33 11.87 -4.02
N LYS A 58 -3.83 12.09 -2.79
CA LYS A 58 -5.25 12.36 -2.54
C LYS A 58 -5.68 13.65 -3.22
N TYR A 59 -4.93 14.74 -3.01
CA TYR A 59 -5.21 16.03 -3.63
C TYR A 59 -5.24 15.93 -5.16
N ASP A 60 -4.28 15.24 -5.77
CA ASP A 60 -4.23 15.05 -7.22
C ASP A 60 -5.41 14.25 -7.75
N THR A 61 -5.86 13.23 -7.01
CA THR A 61 -7.07 12.46 -7.37
C THR A 61 -8.33 13.31 -7.27
N GLU A 62 -8.49 14.08 -6.20
CA GLU A 62 -9.65 14.96 -5.98
C GLU A 62 -9.70 16.11 -7.00
N HIS A 63 -8.55 16.54 -7.52
CA HIS A 63 -8.44 17.66 -8.47
C HIS A 63 -8.20 17.22 -9.92
N GLY A 64 -8.35 15.92 -10.22
CA GLY A 64 -8.22 15.40 -11.59
C GLY A 64 -6.82 15.57 -12.20
N LYS A 65 -5.79 15.67 -11.35
CA LYS A 65 -4.37 15.70 -11.72
C LYS A 65 -3.77 14.30 -11.83
N THR A 66 -4.61 13.28 -11.95
CA THR A 66 -4.17 11.91 -12.21
C THR A 66 -3.72 11.78 -13.66
N LYS A 67 -2.66 11.00 -13.87
CA LYS A 67 -2.20 10.63 -15.20
C LYS A 67 -2.70 9.23 -15.51
N ASP A 68 -3.48 9.08 -16.58
CA ASP A 68 -3.82 7.77 -17.09
C ASP A 68 -2.57 7.12 -17.69
N ILE A 69 -2.10 6.05 -17.06
CA ILE A 69 -0.94 5.27 -17.51
C ILE A 69 -1.44 4.06 -18.29
N GLY A 70 -2.24 4.34 -19.32
CA GLY A 70 -2.86 3.33 -20.19
C GLY A 70 -4.21 2.82 -19.70
N THR A 71 -4.77 1.94 -20.49
CA THR A 71 -6.10 1.33 -20.32
C THR A 71 -5.98 -0.17 -20.06
N LEU A 72 -7.08 -0.81 -19.69
CA LEU A 72 -7.16 -2.27 -19.63
C LEU A 72 -6.80 -2.94 -20.96
N GLU A 73 -7.06 -2.28 -22.09
CA GLU A 73 -6.66 -2.76 -23.41
C GLU A 73 -5.16 -2.64 -23.65
N ASP A 74 -4.52 -1.57 -23.15
CA ASP A 74 -3.06 -1.41 -23.22
C ASP A 74 -2.35 -2.48 -22.39
N TYR A 75 -2.88 -2.77 -21.20
CA TYR A 75 -2.40 -3.87 -20.37
C TYR A 75 -2.56 -5.22 -21.09
N LYS A 76 -3.72 -5.47 -21.71
CA LYS A 76 -3.98 -6.72 -22.44
C LYS A 76 -3.03 -6.89 -23.62
N LYS A 77 -2.81 -5.84 -24.42
CA LYS A 77 -1.83 -5.86 -25.52
C LYS A 77 -0.42 -6.15 -25.05
N TRP A 78 0.01 -5.54 -23.95
CA TRP A 78 1.32 -5.82 -23.35
C TRP A 78 1.39 -7.27 -22.85
N SER A 79 0.36 -7.76 -22.14
CA SER A 79 0.31 -9.12 -21.62
C SER A 79 0.30 -10.19 -22.72
N ASP A 80 -0.39 -9.94 -23.83
CA ASP A 80 -0.43 -10.85 -24.98
C ASP A 80 0.90 -10.86 -25.77
N SER A 81 1.79 -9.89 -25.50
CA SER A 81 3.12 -9.78 -26.14
C SER A 81 4.26 -10.39 -25.32
N LEU A 82 3.97 -10.93 -24.14
CA LEU A 82 4.88 -11.74 -23.30
C LEU A 82 4.85 -13.21 -23.72
#